data_AF-A0A834LPE8-F1
#
_entry.id   AF-A0A834LPE8-F1
#
_cell.length_a   1.000
_cell.length_b   1.000
_cell.length_c   1.000
_cell.angle_alpha   90.00
_cell.angle_beta   90.00
_cell.angle_gamma   90.00
#
_symmetry.space_group_name_H-M   'P 1'
#
loop_
_entity.id
_entity.type
_entity.pdbx_description
1 polymer ?
#
loop_
_entity_poly.entity_id
_entity_poly.type
_entity_poly.pdbx_seq_one_letter_code
_entity_poly.pdbx_strand_id
1 'polypeptide(L)'
;MASSSNENTSSPVEKYPYPTEFIVLDFVPKLSSEGKYDDWKLLMRDFIGSQGLIGFIDGTAAAKESNQDDYMAWKRSDNLVRRWILETLCKDTRLRVLSSETAKDLWTELERKFDATRPLFHLDEETENRQGQYLALHKAAISGDWDKAIGIIEADPDAVTTPITPFSQAALHLAVSSASAGRNRFVRELLEKMTPEDVVDLVDDQEATALHYAADIDNMEGAKLLVSKNSDLPDAVDIYGYTPLHWAANLGKKELSMEEAKCFGKVTVCPVWLKVKAADDGNMATS
;
A
#
# COMPACT_ATOMS: atom_id res chain seq x y z
N MET A 1 35.90 65.17 -2.01
CA MET A 1 34.90 64.41 -1.22
C MET A 1 34.32 63.37 -2.16
N ALA A 2 34.71 62.10 -1.99
CA ALA A 2 34.10 60.98 -2.69
C ALA A 2 33.34 60.18 -1.64
N SER A 3 32.02 60.26 -1.68
CA SER A 3 31.15 59.44 -0.82
C SER A 3 30.99 58.09 -1.50
N SER A 4 31.57 57.06 -0.89
CA SER A 4 31.36 55.66 -1.25
C SER A 4 30.01 55.22 -0.68
N SER A 5 29.02 55.03 -1.56
CA SER A 5 27.77 54.38 -1.20
C SER A 5 28.00 52.86 -1.20
N ASN A 6 28.09 52.27 -0.01
CA ASN A 6 28.02 50.81 0.14
C ASN A 6 26.59 50.35 -0.17
N GLU A 7 26.38 49.81 -1.37
CA GLU A 7 25.19 49.00 -1.65
C GLU A 7 25.35 47.66 -0.93
N ASN A 8 24.60 47.52 0.16
CA ASN A 8 24.49 46.29 0.92
C ASN A 8 23.58 45.33 0.16
N THR A 9 24.12 44.54 -0.77
CA THR A 9 23.40 43.46 -1.47
C THR A 9 23.21 42.28 -0.50
N SER A 10 22.25 42.41 0.41
CA SER A 10 21.71 41.30 1.17
C SER A 10 20.85 40.46 0.22
N SER A 11 21.42 39.41 -0.39
CA SER A 11 20.60 38.34 -0.97
C SER A 11 19.56 37.89 0.06
N PRO A 12 18.27 37.74 -0.29
CA PRO A 12 17.29 37.25 0.66
C PRO A 12 17.74 35.87 1.14
N VAL A 13 17.96 35.74 2.45
CA VAL A 13 18.26 34.45 3.07
C VAL A 13 17.04 33.56 2.81
N GLU A 14 17.18 32.57 1.92
CA GLU A 14 16.10 31.63 1.65
C GLU A 14 15.69 30.97 2.97
N LYS A 15 14.41 31.10 3.31
CA LYS A 15 13.83 30.63 4.57
C LYS A 15 13.86 29.11 4.72
N TYR A 16 13.95 28.40 3.60
CA TYR A 16 14.00 26.95 3.53
C TYR A 16 15.12 26.52 2.59
N PRO A 17 15.83 25.42 2.91
CA PRO A 17 16.96 24.96 2.10
C PRO A 17 16.51 24.56 0.68
N TYR A 18 17.32 24.90 -0.31
CA TYR A 18 17.07 24.47 -1.68
C TYR A 18 17.19 22.94 -1.79
N PRO A 19 16.31 22.26 -2.55
CA PRO A 19 16.36 20.82 -2.71
C PRO A 19 17.74 20.35 -3.19
N THR A 20 18.44 19.62 -2.33
CA THR A 20 19.60 18.83 -2.74
C THR A 20 19.08 17.42 -3.04
N GLU A 21 19.36 16.91 -4.23
CA GLU A 21 18.93 15.57 -4.66
C GLU A 21 19.74 14.50 -3.92
N PHE A 22 19.40 14.25 -2.66
CA PHE A 22 19.86 13.07 -1.95
C PHE A 22 19.06 11.86 -2.41
N ILE A 23 19.76 10.76 -2.68
CA ILE A 23 19.14 9.45 -2.85
C ILE A 23 18.79 8.96 -1.44
N VAL A 24 17.58 9.25 -0.98
CA VAL A 24 17.11 8.87 0.37
C VAL A 24 17.32 7.38 0.69
N LEU A 25 17.25 6.53 -0.33
CA LEU A 25 17.45 5.08 -0.22
C LEU A 25 18.86 4.66 0.21
N ASP A 26 19.86 5.54 0.10
CA ASP A 26 21.21 5.30 0.62
C ASP A 26 21.27 5.39 2.16
N PHE A 27 20.28 6.04 2.78
CA PHE A 27 20.23 6.32 4.22
C PHE A 27 19.07 5.62 4.92
N VAL A 28 17.92 5.52 4.25
CA VAL A 28 16.70 4.94 4.80
C VAL A 28 16.28 3.77 3.91
N PRO A 29 16.29 2.53 4.44
CA PRO A 29 15.88 1.36 3.68
C PRO A 29 14.40 1.43 3.31
N LYS A 30 13.98 0.67 2.30
CA LYS A 30 12.56 0.56 1.99
C LYS A 30 11.78 -0.05 3.16
N LEU A 31 10.65 0.56 3.50
CA LEU A 31 9.65 -0.01 4.39
C LEU A 31 8.96 -1.18 3.67
N SER A 32 9.58 -2.37 3.77
CA SER A 32 9.14 -3.58 3.09
C SER A 32 8.13 -4.40 3.89
N SER A 33 8.01 -4.14 5.20
CA SER A 33 7.18 -4.93 6.11
C SER A 33 6.89 -4.15 7.39
N GLU A 34 5.73 -4.42 7.99
CA GLU A 34 5.20 -3.76 9.19
C GLU A 34 6.12 -3.87 10.41
N GLY A 35 6.73 -5.04 10.63
CA GLY A 35 7.68 -5.24 11.75
C GLY A 35 9.00 -4.47 11.65
N LYS A 36 9.22 -3.67 10.60
CA LYS A 36 10.36 -2.75 10.46
C LYS A 36 9.95 -1.28 10.55
N TYR A 37 8.68 -1.01 10.87
CA TYR A 37 8.16 0.35 10.88
C TYR A 37 8.86 1.23 11.91
N ASP A 38 9.08 0.75 13.14
CA ASP A 38 9.75 1.54 14.18
C ASP A 38 11.19 1.93 13.79
N ASP A 39 11.95 0.97 13.24
CA ASP A 39 13.31 1.21 12.71
C ASP A 39 13.28 2.21 11.55
N TRP A 40 12.36 2.02 10.59
CA TRP A 40 12.19 2.93 9.45
C TRP A 40 11.79 4.34 9.91
N LYS A 41 10.86 4.43 10.87
CA LYS A 41 10.35 5.68 11.44
C LYS A 41 11.47 6.46 12.09
N LEU A 42 12.33 5.79 12.86
CA LEU A 42 13.52 6.40 13.48
C LEU A 42 14.48 6.92 12.41
N LEU A 43 14.90 6.08 11.46
CA LEU A 43 15.85 6.45 10.41
C LEU A 43 15.33 7.59 9.52
N MET A 44 14.05 7.58 9.16
CA MET A 44 13.44 8.63 8.35
C MET A 44 13.37 9.96 9.11
N ARG A 45 13.03 9.95 10.41
CA ARG A 45 13.06 11.16 11.25
C ARG A 45 14.47 11.73 11.37
N ASP A 46 15.46 10.88 11.62
CA ASP A 46 16.86 11.30 11.75
C ASP A 46 17.39 11.88 10.43
N PHE A 47 17.06 11.25 9.31
CA PHE A 47 17.39 11.75 7.98
C PHE A 47 16.77 13.14 7.74
N ILE A 48 15.46 13.29 7.88
CA ILE A 48 14.76 14.57 7.68
C ILE A 48 15.27 15.63 8.66
N GLY A 49 15.53 15.24 9.91
CA GLY A 49 16.09 16.09 10.96
C GLY A 49 17.50 16.60 10.63
N SER A 50 18.36 15.75 10.07
CA SER A 50 19.70 16.13 9.62
C SER A 50 19.69 17.19 8.52
N GLN A 51 18.60 17.29 7.75
CA GLN A 51 18.38 18.30 6.72
C GLN A 51 17.73 19.58 7.25
N GLY A 52 17.41 19.65 8.55
CA GLY A 52 16.70 20.78 9.15
C GLY A 52 15.23 20.89 8.74
N LEU A 53 14.63 19.81 8.23
CA LEU A 53 13.27 19.80 7.67
C LEU A 53 12.25 19.07 8.56
N ILE A 54 12.61 18.74 9.81
CA ILE A 54 11.73 18.00 10.73
C ILE A 54 10.38 18.67 10.95
N GLY A 55 10.37 20.01 10.87
CA GLY A 55 9.17 20.81 11.06
C GLY A 55 8.04 20.54 10.06
N PHE A 56 8.36 19.96 8.90
CA PHE A 56 7.38 19.58 7.88
C PHE A 56 6.61 18.31 8.21
N ILE A 57 7.13 17.44 9.09
CA ILE A 57 6.43 16.22 9.52
C ILE A 57 5.80 16.37 10.91
N ASP A 58 6.38 17.16 11.83
CA ASP A 58 5.78 17.42 13.14
C ASP A 58 4.79 18.61 13.15
N GLY A 59 4.79 19.40 12.07
CA GLY A 59 3.90 20.56 11.89
C GLY A 59 4.37 21.86 12.51
N THR A 60 5.58 21.91 13.10
CA THR A 60 6.16 23.17 13.62
C THR A 60 6.55 24.13 12.51
N ALA A 61 6.75 23.66 11.27
CA ALA A 61 6.99 24.48 10.09
C ALA A 61 5.72 24.87 9.33
N ALA A 62 4.56 25.03 9.99
CA ALA A 62 3.30 25.35 9.31
C ALA A 62 3.40 26.56 8.36
N ALA A 63 2.76 26.45 7.19
CA ALA A 63 2.71 27.53 6.21
C ALA A 63 2.08 28.79 6.85
N LYS A 64 2.76 29.93 6.71
CA LYS A 64 2.17 31.23 7.00
C LYS A 64 1.84 31.87 5.66
N GLU A 65 0.55 32.03 5.35
CA GLU A 65 0.04 32.59 4.09
C GLU A 65 0.38 34.09 3.89
N SER A 66 1.27 34.65 4.70
CA SER A 66 1.59 36.08 4.71
C SER A 66 2.32 36.56 3.45
N ASN A 67 2.96 35.67 2.68
CA ASN A 67 3.70 36.00 1.46
C ASN A 67 3.68 34.82 0.47
N GLN A 68 3.42 35.09 -0.82
CA GLN A 68 3.39 34.10 -1.90
C GLN A 68 4.75 33.42 -2.07
N ASP A 69 5.86 34.16 -1.99
CA ASP A 69 7.19 33.60 -2.18
C ASP A 69 7.58 32.66 -1.02
N ASP A 70 7.23 33.04 0.22
CA ASP A 70 7.39 32.19 1.41
C ASP A 70 6.56 30.91 1.30
N TYR A 71 5.31 31.02 0.82
CA TYR A 71 4.43 29.87 0.59
C TYR A 71 5.00 28.93 -0.48
N MET A 72 5.49 29.47 -1.59
CA MET A 72 6.10 28.67 -2.66
C MET A 72 7.40 28.00 -2.20
N ALA A 73 8.22 28.68 -1.41
CA ALA A 73 9.42 28.09 -0.81
C ALA A 73 9.10 27.00 0.21
N TRP A 74 8.05 27.21 1.03
CA TRP A 74 7.51 26.20 1.92
C TRP A 74 7.00 24.98 1.15
N LYS A 75 6.16 25.18 0.13
CA LYS A 75 5.55 24.10 -0.65
C LYS A 75 6.59 23.27 -1.40
N ARG A 76 7.66 23.90 -1.87
CA ARG A 76 8.82 23.23 -2.48
C ARG A 76 9.46 22.23 -1.50
N SER A 77 9.67 22.68 -0.26
CA SER A 77 10.31 21.89 0.80
C SER A 77 9.38 20.77 1.31
N ASP A 78 8.10 21.07 1.48
CA ASP A 78 7.04 20.10 1.80
C ASP A 78 7.00 18.97 0.75
N ASN A 79 6.99 19.34 -0.54
CA ASN A 79 6.99 18.36 -1.63
C ASN A 79 8.27 17.50 -1.66
N LEU A 80 9.42 18.07 -1.29
CA LEU A 80 10.68 17.34 -1.21
C LEU A 80 10.64 16.28 -0.10
N VAL A 81 10.22 16.66 1.11
CA VAL A 81 10.08 15.74 2.24
C VAL A 81 9.06 14.65 1.91
N ARG A 82 7.91 15.03 1.33
CA ARG A 82 6.89 14.09 0.87
C ARG A 82 7.46 13.09 -0.14
N ARG A 83 8.27 13.55 -1.10
CA ARG A 83 8.95 12.67 -2.07
C ARG A 83 9.88 11.67 -1.37
N TRP A 84 10.71 12.12 -0.43
CA TRP A 84 11.60 11.21 0.30
C TRP A 84 10.85 10.11 1.05
N ILE A 85 9.77 10.47 1.74
CA ILE A 85 8.92 9.49 2.41
C ILE A 85 8.39 8.49 1.38
N LEU A 86 7.73 8.96 0.31
CA LEU A 86 7.13 8.11 -0.72
C LEU A 86 8.13 7.17 -1.40
N GLU A 87 9.37 7.60 -1.67
CA GLU A 87 10.40 6.76 -2.31
C GLU A 87 10.83 5.57 -1.45
N THR A 88 10.76 5.71 -0.12
CA THR A 88 11.11 4.64 0.81
C THR A 88 9.96 3.68 1.09
N LEU A 89 8.74 3.96 0.65
CA LEU A 89 7.60 3.07 0.85
C LEU A 89 7.61 1.93 -0.18
N CYS A 90 7.09 0.75 0.22
CA CYS A 90 6.76 -0.29 -0.75
C CYS A 90 5.61 0.18 -1.66
N LYS A 91 5.42 -0.51 -2.80
CA LYS A 91 4.42 -0.13 -3.83
C LYS A 91 3.03 0.04 -3.20
N ASP A 92 2.61 -0.92 -2.37
CA ASP A 92 1.26 -0.99 -1.83
C ASP A 92 1.01 0.12 -0.81
N THR A 93 1.88 0.27 0.19
CA THR A 93 1.78 1.36 1.17
C THR A 93 1.83 2.72 0.48
N ARG A 94 2.73 2.90 -0.50
CA ARG A 94 2.87 4.16 -1.25
C ARG A 94 1.58 4.56 -1.96
N LEU A 95 0.88 3.60 -2.59
CA LEU A 95 -0.37 3.88 -3.31
C LEU A 95 -1.49 4.30 -2.35
N ARG A 96 -1.57 3.68 -1.16
CA ARG A 96 -2.61 3.97 -0.18
C ARG A 96 -2.50 5.34 0.49
N VAL A 97 -1.30 5.90 0.53
CA VAL A 97 -1.02 7.21 1.15
C VAL A 97 -0.72 8.30 0.13
N LEU A 98 -0.82 8.00 -1.16
CA LEU A 98 -0.44 8.93 -2.24
C LEU A 98 -1.29 10.20 -2.26
N SER A 99 -2.54 10.10 -1.79
CA SER A 99 -3.54 11.18 -1.75
C SER A 99 -3.27 12.23 -0.68
N SER A 100 -2.35 12.00 0.25
CA SER A 100 -1.98 12.98 1.29
C SER A 100 -1.39 14.25 0.67
N GLU A 101 -1.97 15.41 1.03
CA GLU A 101 -1.67 16.72 0.41
C GLU A 101 -0.32 17.32 0.84
N THR A 102 0.08 17.06 2.10
CA THR A 102 1.33 17.55 2.70
C THR A 102 2.19 16.42 3.26
N ALA A 103 3.47 16.69 3.53
CA ALA A 103 4.36 15.75 4.20
C ALA A 103 3.87 15.40 5.61
N LYS A 104 3.23 16.35 6.31
CA LYS A 104 2.63 16.14 7.63
C LYS A 104 1.44 15.19 7.57
N ASP A 105 0.52 15.40 6.63
CA ASP A 105 -0.66 14.55 6.47
C ASP A 105 -0.23 13.12 6.11
N LEU A 106 0.77 12.99 5.23
CA LEU A 106 1.38 11.72 4.87
C LEU A 106 2.01 11.04 6.10
N TRP A 107 2.80 11.78 6.88
CA TRP A 107 3.45 11.26 8.10
C TRP A 107 2.42 10.79 9.12
N THR A 108 1.39 11.59 9.36
CA THR A 108 0.34 11.31 10.34
C THR A 108 -0.50 10.10 9.93
N GLU A 109 -0.81 9.95 8.64
CA GLU A 109 -1.56 8.78 8.15
C GLU A 109 -0.74 7.49 8.28
N LEU A 110 0.58 7.55 8.00
CA LEU A 110 1.47 6.41 8.24
C LEU A 110 1.52 6.07 9.73
N GLU A 111 1.75 7.04 10.62
CA GLU A 111 1.72 6.81 12.06
C GLU A 111 0.40 6.20 12.51
N ARG A 112 -0.73 6.78 12.11
CA ARG A 112 -2.05 6.26 12.45
C ARG A 112 -2.25 4.80 12.03
N LYS A 113 -1.87 4.45 10.79
CA LYS A 113 -2.02 3.08 10.27
C LYS A 113 -1.12 2.09 11.03
N PHE A 114 0.18 2.36 11.09
CA PHE A 114 1.14 1.43 11.68
C PHE A 114 1.06 1.39 13.22
N ASP A 115 0.72 2.51 13.88
CA ASP A 115 0.51 2.55 15.34
C ASP A 115 -0.78 1.83 15.75
N ALA A 116 -1.85 1.88 14.94
CA ALA A 116 -3.08 1.12 15.20
C ALA A 116 -2.83 -0.40 15.19
N THR A 117 -1.86 -0.84 14.41
CA THR A 117 -1.43 -2.24 14.38
C THR A 117 -0.19 -2.53 15.19
N ARG A 118 0.38 -1.53 15.86
CA ARG A 118 1.52 -1.73 16.75
C ARG A 118 1.22 -2.77 17.85
N PRO A 119 0.01 -2.85 18.43
CA PRO A 119 -0.35 -3.96 19.29
C PRO A 119 -0.28 -5.33 18.61
N LEU A 120 -0.41 -5.44 17.28
CA LEU A 120 -0.23 -6.72 16.57
C LEU A 120 1.25 -7.12 16.42
N PHE A 121 2.21 -6.20 16.65
CA PHE A 121 3.62 -6.38 16.28
C PHE A 121 4.66 -5.99 17.36
N HIS A 122 4.26 -5.41 18.50
CA HIS A 122 5.16 -4.99 19.58
C HIS A 122 4.87 -5.73 20.91
N LEU A 123 5.94 -6.21 21.54
CA LEU A 123 5.98 -7.25 22.59
C LEU A 123 5.53 -6.81 23.99
N ASP A 124 4.53 -7.50 24.53
CA ASP A 124 4.28 -7.71 25.97
C ASP A 124 3.78 -9.16 26.25
N GLU A 125 4.21 -9.74 27.38
CA GLU A 125 4.27 -11.19 27.68
C GLU A 125 2.93 -11.95 27.67
N GLU A 126 1.78 -11.29 27.79
CA GLU A 126 0.47 -11.96 27.85
C GLU A 126 -0.19 -12.12 26.46
N THR A 127 0.32 -11.37 25.48
CA THR A 127 -0.18 -11.22 24.10
C THR A 127 0.62 -12.03 23.08
N GLU A 128 1.73 -12.65 23.53
CA GLU A 128 2.69 -13.43 22.74
C GLU A 128 2.06 -14.57 21.91
N ASN A 129 0.99 -15.20 22.40
CA ASN A 129 0.47 -16.41 21.76
C ASN A 129 -0.42 -16.12 20.54
N ARG A 130 -1.39 -15.18 20.63
CA ARG A 130 -2.25 -14.81 19.48
C ARG A 130 -1.53 -13.97 18.44
N GLN A 131 -0.63 -13.07 18.85
CA GLN A 131 0.10 -12.19 17.93
C GLN A 131 1.23 -12.92 17.22
N GLY A 132 1.94 -13.81 17.92
CA GLY A 132 2.89 -14.75 17.30
C GLY A 132 2.20 -15.63 16.24
N GLN A 133 0.97 -16.06 16.52
CA GLN A 133 0.13 -16.81 15.57
C GLN A 133 -0.23 -15.96 14.34
N TYR A 134 -0.68 -14.71 14.49
CA TYR A 134 -1.02 -13.88 13.31
C TYR A 134 0.22 -13.48 12.49
N LEU A 135 1.37 -13.20 13.12
CA LEU A 135 2.62 -12.96 12.40
C LEU A 135 3.10 -14.24 11.69
N ALA A 136 2.96 -15.41 12.32
CA ALA A 136 3.26 -16.69 11.69
C ALA A 136 2.33 -16.98 10.52
N LEU A 137 1.03 -16.67 10.65
CA LEU A 137 0.04 -16.80 9.58
C LEU A 137 0.32 -15.84 8.43
N HIS A 138 0.67 -14.58 8.71
CA HIS A 138 1.12 -13.60 7.72
C HIS A 138 2.33 -14.13 6.93
N LYS A 139 3.36 -14.62 7.62
CA LYS A 139 4.55 -15.20 6.98
C LYS A 139 4.21 -16.44 6.16
N ALA A 140 3.34 -17.31 6.66
CA ALA A 140 2.88 -18.51 5.97
C ALA A 140 2.10 -18.16 4.69
N ALA A 141 1.19 -17.18 4.76
CA ALA A 141 0.43 -16.68 3.61
C ALA A 141 1.34 -16.10 2.53
N ILE A 142 2.31 -15.24 2.91
CA ILE A 142 3.28 -14.69 1.95
C ILE A 142 4.17 -15.79 1.36
N SER A 143 4.63 -16.75 2.15
CA SER A 143 5.48 -17.84 1.63
C SER A 143 4.70 -18.94 0.89
N GLY A 144 3.37 -18.93 0.95
CA GLY A 144 2.52 -20.00 0.41
C GLY A 144 2.66 -21.32 1.17
N ASP A 145 3.09 -21.26 2.43
CA ASP A 145 3.37 -22.42 3.29
C ASP A 145 2.11 -22.82 4.07
N TRP A 146 1.21 -23.56 3.40
CA TRP A 146 -0.05 -24.00 3.99
C TRP A 146 0.14 -24.89 5.22
N ASP A 147 1.20 -25.69 5.22
CA ASP A 147 1.44 -26.69 6.28
C ASP A 147 1.76 -26.01 7.62
N LYS A 148 2.31 -24.78 7.60
CA LYS A 148 2.44 -23.95 8.81
C LYS A 148 1.17 -23.19 9.16
N ALA A 149 0.40 -22.76 8.17
CA ALA A 149 -0.83 -22.01 8.41
C ALA A 149 -1.96 -22.87 8.99
N ILE A 150 -2.07 -24.14 8.56
CA ILE A 150 -3.19 -25.00 8.98
C ILE A 150 -3.20 -25.22 10.50
N GLY A 151 -2.04 -25.39 11.14
CA GLY A 151 -1.99 -25.56 12.60
C GLY A 151 -2.47 -24.32 13.36
N ILE A 152 -2.34 -23.13 12.77
CA ILE A 152 -2.84 -21.87 13.34
C ILE A 152 -4.35 -21.76 13.13
N ILE A 153 -4.82 -22.03 11.90
CA ILE A 153 -6.24 -21.98 11.53
C ILE A 153 -7.07 -23.03 12.27
N GLU A 154 -6.52 -24.22 12.53
CA GLU A 154 -7.19 -25.25 13.32
C GLU A 154 -7.30 -24.89 14.81
N ALA A 155 -6.33 -24.12 15.32
CA ALA A 155 -6.35 -23.64 16.69
C ALA A 155 -7.31 -22.43 16.87
N ASP A 156 -7.42 -21.59 15.84
CA ASP A 156 -8.29 -20.42 15.79
C ASP A 156 -9.00 -20.34 14.43
N PRO A 157 -10.21 -20.93 14.29
CA PRO A 157 -10.96 -20.91 13.03
C PRO A 157 -11.30 -19.50 12.53
N ASP A 158 -11.43 -18.52 13.43
CA ASP A 158 -11.72 -17.12 13.07
C ASP A 158 -10.51 -16.43 12.42
N ALA A 159 -9.32 -17.04 12.48
CA ALA A 159 -8.11 -16.51 11.86
C ALA A 159 -8.20 -16.41 10.31
N VAL A 160 -9.14 -17.13 9.68
CA VAL A 160 -9.33 -17.10 8.21
C VAL A 160 -9.88 -15.77 7.70
N THR A 161 -10.67 -15.06 8.52
CA THR A 161 -11.25 -13.73 8.21
C THR A 161 -10.57 -12.60 9.00
N THR A 162 -9.76 -12.93 10.00
CA THR A 162 -9.13 -11.92 10.87
C THR A 162 -8.15 -11.04 10.08
N PRO A 163 -8.24 -9.70 10.22
CA PRO A 163 -7.23 -8.80 9.69
C PRO A 163 -5.87 -9.00 10.36
N ILE A 164 -4.82 -9.23 9.57
CA ILE A 164 -3.45 -9.50 10.05
C ILE A 164 -2.45 -8.42 9.62
N THR A 165 -2.92 -7.30 9.07
CA THR A 165 -2.11 -6.15 8.61
C THR A 165 -2.83 -4.82 8.94
N PRO A 166 -2.14 -3.66 8.94
CA PRO A 166 -2.71 -2.32 9.10
C PRO A 166 -3.61 -1.84 7.99
N PHE A 167 -3.63 -2.55 6.87
CA PHE A 167 -4.53 -2.27 5.77
C PHE A 167 -5.80 -3.12 5.86
N SER A 168 -6.09 -3.69 7.03
CA SER A 168 -7.19 -4.62 7.27
C SER A 168 -7.16 -5.87 6.38
N GLN A 169 -5.99 -6.24 5.83
CA GLN A 169 -5.86 -7.43 4.99
C GLN A 169 -5.74 -8.68 5.86
N ALA A 170 -6.60 -9.67 5.60
CA ALA A 170 -6.47 -11.04 6.12
C ALA A 170 -5.52 -11.92 5.27
N ALA A 171 -5.29 -13.16 5.73
CA ALA A 171 -4.40 -14.12 5.10
C ALA A 171 -4.71 -14.38 3.61
N LEU A 172 -5.99 -14.34 3.23
CA LEU A 172 -6.42 -14.55 1.84
C LEU A 172 -5.86 -13.48 0.89
N HIS A 173 -5.93 -12.20 1.27
CA HIS A 173 -5.40 -11.09 0.47
C HIS A 173 -3.88 -11.23 0.22
N LEU A 174 -3.14 -11.58 1.27
CA LEU A 174 -1.68 -11.76 1.21
C LEU A 174 -1.29 -12.99 0.38
N ALA A 175 -2.00 -14.11 0.56
CA ALA A 175 -1.75 -15.31 -0.20
C ALA A 175 -1.99 -15.08 -1.70
N VAL A 176 -3.09 -14.42 -2.06
CA VAL A 176 -3.42 -14.14 -3.46
C VAL A 176 -2.40 -13.20 -4.12
N SER A 177 -1.95 -12.17 -3.41
CA SER A 177 -0.99 -11.16 -3.89
C SER A 177 0.47 -11.60 -3.84
N SER A 178 0.78 -12.70 -3.17
CA SER A 178 2.15 -13.21 -3.06
C SER A 178 2.73 -13.68 -4.40
N ALA A 179 4.04 -13.56 -4.56
CA ALA A 179 4.80 -14.13 -5.67
C ALA A 179 5.27 -15.58 -5.43
N SER A 180 4.86 -16.21 -4.32
CA SER A 180 5.30 -17.56 -3.97
C SER A 180 4.71 -18.65 -4.87
N ALA A 181 5.47 -19.70 -5.14
CA ALA A 181 5.00 -20.85 -5.93
C ALA A 181 3.83 -21.58 -5.23
N GLY A 182 3.78 -21.55 -3.89
CA GLY A 182 2.74 -22.21 -3.09
C GLY A 182 1.43 -21.42 -2.97
N ARG A 183 1.37 -20.18 -3.50
CA ARG A 183 0.23 -19.27 -3.29
C ARG A 183 -1.13 -19.87 -3.65
N ASN A 184 -1.24 -20.54 -4.80
CA ASN A 184 -2.54 -21.04 -5.27
C ASN A 184 -2.98 -22.31 -4.53
N ARG A 185 -2.02 -23.11 -4.02
CA ARG A 185 -2.33 -24.18 -3.07
C ARG A 185 -2.88 -23.57 -1.78
N PHE A 186 -2.17 -22.59 -1.22
CA PHE A 186 -2.59 -21.90 0.00
C PHE A 186 -3.99 -21.29 -0.14
N VAL A 187 -4.26 -20.57 -1.23
CA VAL A 187 -5.57 -19.96 -1.51
C VAL A 187 -6.66 -21.01 -1.61
N ARG A 188 -6.44 -22.10 -2.36
CA ARG A 188 -7.42 -23.19 -2.50
C ARG A 188 -7.82 -23.76 -1.15
N GLU A 189 -6.83 -24.13 -0.35
CA GLU A 189 -7.06 -24.78 0.94
C GLU A 189 -7.69 -23.81 1.96
N LEU A 190 -7.31 -22.53 1.93
CA LEU A 190 -7.93 -21.50 2.75
C LEU A 190 -9.41 -21.29 2.37
N LEU A 191 -9.72 -21.25 1.07
CA LEU A 191 -11.10 -21.12 0.59
C LEU A 191 -11.97 -22.33 0.96
N GLU A 192 -11.40 -23.52 1.16
CA GLU A 192 -12.15 -24.67 1.68
C GLU A 192 -12.61 -24.47 3.14
N LYS A 193 -11.94 -23.59 3.90
CA LYS A 193 -12.29 -23.26 5.28
C LYS A 193 -13.24 -22.06 5.42
N MET A 194 -13.52 -21.34 4.33
CA MET A 194 -14.35 -20.14 4.33
C MET A 194 -15.71 -20.41 3.69
N THR A 195 -16.74 -19.63 4.03
CA THR A 195 -18.00 -19.59 3.28
C THR A 195 -17.91 -18.62 2.10
N PRO A 196 -18.75 -18.75 1.06
CA PRO A 196 -18.80 -17.76 -0.02
C PRO A 196 -19.03 -16.33 0.49
N GLU A 197 -19.89 -16.17 1.48
CA GLU A 197 -20.22 -14.90 2.13
C GLU A 197 -18.98 -14.31 2.82
N ASP A 198 -18.24 -15.12 3.59
CA ASP A 198 -16.98 -14.67 4.21
C ASP A 198 -15.99 -14.14 3.16
N VAL A 199 -15.95 -14.70 1.95
CA VAL A 199 -14.97 -14.32 0.93
C VAL A 199 -15.32 -12.98 0.27
N VAL A 200 -16.60 -12.69 0.06
CA VAL A 200 -17.03 -11.41 -0.54
C VAL A 200 -17.03 -10.28 0.47
N ASP A 201 -17.40 -10.56 1.72
CA ASP A 201 -17.42 -9.58 2.80
C ASP A 201 -16.01 -9.28 3.36
N LEU A 202 -15.04 -10.14 3.07
CA LEU A 202 -13.65 -9.94 3.46
C LEU A 202 -12.97 -8.92 2.55
N VAL A 203 -13.02 -7.67 2.99
CA VAL A 203 -12.42 -6.52 2.33
C VAL A 203 -11.31 -5.89 3.18
N ASP A 204 -10.40 -5.18 2.52
CA ASP A 204 -9.35 -4.39 3.17
C ASP A 204 -9.84 -2.98 3.56
N ASP A 205 -8.95 -2.10 4.02
CA ASP A 205 -9.29 -0.72 4.43
C ASP A 205 -9.70 0.21 3.26
N GLN A 206 -9.61 -0.27 2.02
CA GLN A 206 -10.05 0.37 0.78
C GLN A 206 -11.30 -0.34 0.22
N GLU A 207 -11.98 -1.17 1.01
CA GLU A 207 -13.09 -2.03 0.57
C GLU A 207 -12.69 -2.99 -0.59
N ALA A 208 -11.39 -3.21 -0.82
CA ALA A 208 -10.90 -4.06 -1.89
C ALA A 208 -10.87 -5.52 -1.46
N THR A 209 -11.57 -6.38 -2.19
CA THR A 209 -11.59 -7.84 -2.01
C THR A 209 -10.30 -8.52 -2.50
N ALA A 210 -10.09 -9.79 -2.12
CA ALA A 210 -9.00 -10.61 -2.63
C ALA A 210 -8.94 -10.70 -4.17
N LEU A 211 -10.06 -10.56 -4.88
CA LEU A 211 -10.09 -10.60 -6.35
C LEU A 211 -9.46 -9.34 -6.97
N HIS A 212 -9.54 -8.17 -6.33
CA HIS A 212 -8.84 -6.96 -6.74
C HIS A 212 -7.32 -7.17 -6.75
N TYR A 213 -6.80 -7.84 -5.73
CA TYR A 213 -5.38 -8.18 -5.64
C TYR A 213 -4.95 -9.20 -6.69
N ALA A 214 -5.78 -10.22 -6.95
CA ALA A 214 -5.52 -11.17 -8.03
C ALA A 214 -5.40 -10.45 -9.39
N ALA A 215 -6.19 -9.39 -9.58
CA ALA A 215 -6.17 -8.56 -10.78
C ALA A 215 -4.91 -7.67 -10.91
N ASP A 216 -4.43 -7.03 -9.83
CA ASP A 216 -3.22 -6.17 -9.89
C ASP A 216 -1.92 -6.94 -10.16
N ILE A 217 -1.89 -8.25 -9.91
CA ILE A 217 -0.69 -9.08 -10.15
C ILE A 217 -0.89 -10.15 -11.25
N ASP A 218 -1.98 -10.08 -12.00
CA ASP A 218 -2.40 -11.07 -13.01
C ASP A 218 -2.35 -12.53 -12.52
N ASN A 219 -2.77 -12.77 -11.27
CA ASN A 219 -2.88 -14.13 -10.71
C ASN A 219 -4.14 -14.83 -11.22
N MET A 220 -4.08 -15.26 -12.48
CA MET A 220 -5.20 -15.89 -13.19
C MET A 220 -5.74 -17.16 -12.51
N GLU A 221 -4.87 -17.99 -11.93
CA GLU A 221 -5.28 -19.21 -11.25
C GLU A 221 -5.94 -18.89 -9.90
N GLY A 222 -5.38 -17.95 -9.12
CA GLY A 222 -6.01 -17.44 -7.90
C GLY A 222 -7.39 -16.82 -8.18
N ALA A 223 -7.52 -16.01 -9.24
CA ALA A 223 -8.79 -15.43 -9.65
C ALA A 223 -9.85 -16.49 -9.96
N LYS A 224 -9.49 -17.59 -10.65
CA LYS A 224 -10.40 -18.71 -10.92
C LYS A 224 -10.87 -19.39 -9.63
N LEU A 225 -9.97 -19.59 -8.68
CA LEU A 225 -10.30 -20.19 -7.37
C LEU A 225 -11.30 -19.31 -6.61
N LEU A 226 -11.04 -18.00 -6.55
CA LEU A 226 -11.92 -17.02 -5.90
C LEU A 226 -13.32 -17.00 -6.54
N VAL A 227 -13.41 -16.83 -7.86
CA VAL A 227 -14.71 -16.79 -8.57
C VAL A 227 -15.46 -18.13 -8.49
N SER A 228 -14.74 -19.25 -8.43
CA SER A 228 -15.37 -20.56 -8.22
C SER A 228 -15.99 -20.72 -6.82
N LYS A 229 -15.48 -19.96 -5.83
CA LYS A 229 -16.00 -19.97 -4.47
C LYS A 229 -17.18 -19.03 -4.30
N ASN A 230 -17.13 -17.84 -4.91
CA ASN A 230 -18.22 -16.88 -4.92
C ASN A 230 -18.30 -16.18 -6.29
N SER A 231 -19.46 -16.30 -6.95
CA SER A 231 -19.74 -15.75 -8.28
C SER A 231 -19.90 -14.23 -8.32
N ASP A 232 -20.10 -13.59 -7.17
CA ASP A 232 -20.44 -12.16 -7.04
C ASP A 232 -19.20 -11.28 -6.83
N LEU A 233 -18.07 -11.89 -6.45
CA LEU A 233 -16.76 -11.23 -6.34
C LEU A 233 -16.34 -10.39 -7.58
N PRO A 234 -16.61 -10.81 -8.83
CA PRO A 234 -16.35 -10.02 -10.03
C PRO A 234 -16.94 -8.60 -10.02
N ASP A 235 -18.08 -8.41 -9.35
CA ASP A 235 -18.84 -7.17 -9.36
C ASP A 235 -18.65 -6.35 -8.08
N ALA A 236 -17.91 -6.89 -7.09
CA ALA A 236 -17.51 -6.15 -5.91
C ALA A 236 -16.69 -4.91 -6.30
N VAL A 237 -16.90 -3.81 -5.58
CA VAL A 237 -16.22 -2.53 -5.82
C VAL A 237 -15.43 -2.10 -4.59
N ASP A 238 -14.30 -1.46 -4.82
CA ASP A 238 -13.54 -0.75 -3.77
C ASP A 238 -14.17 0.60 -3.40
N ILE A 239 -13.58 1.33 -2.45
CA ILE A 239 -14.07 2.66 -2.01
C ILE A 239 -14.13 3.70 -3.14
N TYR A 240 -13.45 3.46 -4.26
CA TYR A 240 -13.44 4.34 -5.43
C TYR A 240 -14.46 3.90 -6.50
N GLY A 241 -15.24 2.84 -6.23
CA GLY A 241 -16.20 2.27 -7.18
C GLY A 241 -15.53 1.43 -8.26
N TYR A 242 -14.26 1.05 -8.10
CA TYR A 242 -13.55 0.22 -9.07
C TYR A 242 -13.73 -1.26 -8.77
N THR A 243 -14.11 -2.00 -9.80
CA THR A 243 -14.14 -3.48 -9.78
C THR A 243 -12.75 -4.08 -9.99
N PRO A 244 -12.55 -5.39 -9.74
CA PRO A 244 -11.28 -6.08 -10.04
C PRO A 244 -10.86 -5.93 -11.51
N LEU A 245 -11.82 -5.83 -12.44
CA LEU A 245 -11.53 -5.61 -13.85
C LEU A 245 -10.87 -4.24 -14.11
N HIS A 246 -11.23 -3.20 -13.36
CA HIS A 246 -10.59 -1.89 -13.45
C HIS A 246 -9.12 -1.97 -12.99
N TRP A 247 -8.85 -2.73 -11.93
CA TRP A 247 -7.48 -2.97 -11.43
C TRP A 247 -6.63 -3.73 -12.46
N ALA A 248 -7.17 -4.79 -13.08
CA ALA A 248 -6.50 -5.52 -14.17
C ALA A 248 -6.21 -4.63 -15.39
N ALA A 249 -7.15 -3.77 -15.78
CA ALA A 249 -6.97 -2.85 -16.90
C ALA A 249 -5.86 -1.82 -16.63
N ASN A 250 -5.70 -1.38 -15.37
CA ASN A 250 -4.62 -0.47 -14.98
C ASN A 250 -3.24 -1.16 -15.01
N LEU A 251 -3.16 -2.44 -14.65
CA LEU A 251 -1.94 -3.23 -14.80
C LEU A 251 -1.49 -3.27 -16.26
N GLY A 252 -2.40 -3.58 -17.19
CA GLY A 252 -2.10 -3.60 -18.62
C GLY A 252 -1.57 -2.26 -19.14
N LYS A 253 -2.08 -1.13 -18.62
CA LYS A 253 -1.53 0.20 -18.97
C LYS A 253 -0.11 0.42 -18.42
N LYS A 254 0.18 -0.05 -17.19
CA LYS A 254 1.53 0.03 -16.60
C LYS A 254 2.52 -0.83 -17.38
N GLU A 255 2.11 -2.03 -17.79
CA GLU A 255 2.95 -2.94 -18.56
C GLU A 255 3.24 -2.38 -19.96
N LEU A 256 2.23 -1.81 -20.63
CA LEU A 256 2.43 -1.07 -21.88
C LEU A 256 3.38 0.12 -21.71
N SER A 257 3.30 0.89 -20.62
CA SER A 257 4.25 1.99 -20.38
C SER A 257 5.69 1.53 -20.14
N MET A 258 5.90 0.27 -19.72
CA MET A 258 7.23 -0.34 -19.58
C MET A 258 7.70 -1.07 -20.86
N GLU A 259 6.78 -1.60 -21.68
CA GLU A 259 7.06 -2.33 -22.92
C GLU A 259 6.96 -1.51 -24.22
N GLU A 260 6.50 -0.26 -24.16
CA GLU A 260 6.52 0.71 -25.29
C GLU A 260 7.93 1.14 -25.73
N ALA A 261 8.96 0.37 -25.38
CA ALA A 261 10.27 0.38 -26.03
C ALA A 261 10.49 -0.75 -27.04
N LYS A 262 9.60 -1.76 -27.22
CA LYS A 262 9.95 -2.86 -28.16
C LYS A 262 8.93 -3.58 -29.03
N CYS A 263 7.60 -3.59 -28.81
CA CYS A 263 6.70 -4.18 -29.83
C CYS A 263 5.23 -3.83 -29.59
N PHE A 264 4.60 -3.14 -30.55
CA PHE A 264 3.16 -2.94 -30.62
C PHE A 264 2.45 -4.29 -30.89
N GLY A 265 1.69 -4.80 -29.92
CA GLY A 265 0.96 -6.06 -30.08
C GLY A 265 -0.07 -6.39 -28.99
N LYS A 266 -1.28 -5.84 -29.14
CA LYS A 266 -2.56 -6.23 -28.50
C LYS A 266 -2.66 -6.10 -26.96
N VAL A 267 -3.51 -5.17 -26.53
CA VAL A 267 -4.15 -5.19 -25.20
C VAL A 267 -5.12 -6.38 -25.14
N THR A 268 -4.66 -7.57 -24.77
CA THR A 268 -5.56 -8.70 -24.50
C THR A 268 -5.97 -8.67 -23.04
N VAL A 269 -7.11 -8.04 -22.73
CA VAL A 269 -7.84 -8.34 -21.49
C VAL A 269 -8.22 -9.82 -21.58
N CYS A 270 -7.63 -10.65 -20.73
CA CYS A 270 -7.68 -12.11 -20.84
C CYS A 270 -9.15 -12.63 -20.78
N PRO A 271 -9.52 -13.72 -21.48
CA PRO A 271 -10.90 -14.22 -21.54
C PRO A 271 -11.59 -14.52 -20.21
N VAL A 272 -10.83 -14.74 -19.12
CA VAL A 272 -11.38 -14.89 -17.76
C VAL A 272 -11.93 -13.56 -17.25
N TRP A 273 -11.20 -12.47 -17.46
CA TRP A 273 -11.62 -11.11 -17.13
C TRP A 273 -12.78 -10.61 -18.03
N LEU A 274 -12.94 -11.21 -19.22
CA LEU A 274 -14.12 -11.02 -20.08
C LEU A 274 -15.33 -11.87 -19.65
N LYS A 275 -15.11 -13.10 -19.16
CA LYS A 275 -16.17 -13.97 -18.61
C LYS A 275 -16.75 -13.42 -17.30
N VAL A 276 -15.95 -12.72 -16.52
CA VAL A 276 -16.36 -11.88 -15.38
C VAL A 276 -17.44 -10.86 -15.78
N LYS A 277 -17.37 -10.29 -16.99
CA LYS A 277 -18.39 -9.34 -17.48
C LYS A 277 -19.62 -10.02 -18.13
N ALA A 278 -19.46 -11.24 -18.65
CA ALA A 278 -20.54 -11.96 -19.34
C ALA A 278 -21.63 -12.53 -18.41
N ALA A 279 -21.44 -12.46 -17.08
CA ALA A 279 -22.46 -12.82 -16.11
C ALA A 279 -23.63 -11.81 -16.05
N ASP A 280 -23.42 -10.58 -16.51
CA ASP A 280 -24.42 -9.49 -16.45
C ASP A 280 -25.36 -9.48 -17.68
N ASP A 281 -24.88 -9.92 -18.85
CA ASP A 281 -25.67 -9.93 -20.10
C ASP A 281 -26.56 -11.20 -20.27
N GLY A 282 -26.51 -12.14 -19.30
CA GLY A 282 -27.19 -13.43 -19.38
C GLY A 282 -28.57 -13.52 -18.71
N ASN A 283 -28.98 -12.54 -17.90
CA ASN A 283 -30.19 -12.64 -17.08
C ASN A 283 -31.39 -11.77 -17.56
N MET A 284 -31.30 -11.18 -18.76
CA MET A 284 -32.45 -10.51 -19.43
C MET A 284 -33.09 -11.31 -20.57
N ALA A 285 -32.71 -12.59 -20.75
CA ALA A 285 -33.17 -13.38 -21.88
C ALA A 285 -33.73 -14.76 -21.50
N THR A 286 -34.42 -14.93 -20.37
CA THR A 286 -35.45 -15.97 -20.19
C THR A 286 -36.34 -15.67 -18.99
N SER A 287 -37.46 -14.98 -19.21
CA SER A 287 -38.80 -15.21 -18.63
C SER A 287 -39.77 -14.17 -19.16
#